data_AF-A0A7J6RQT4-F1
#
_entry.id   AF-A0A7J6RQT4-F1
#
_cell.length_a   1.000
_cell.length_b   1.000
_cell.length_c   1.000
_cell.angle_alpha   90.00
_cell.angle_beta   90.00
_cell.angle_gamma   90.00
#
_symmetry.space_group_name_H-M   'P 1'
#
loop_
_entity.id
_entity.type
_entity.pdbx_description
1 polymer ?
#
loop_
_entity_poly.entity_id
_entity_poly.type
_entity_poly.pdbx_seq_one_letter_code
_entity_poly.pdbx_strand_id
1 'polypeptide(L)'
;EGTEGSRLTHSHIRQYNFVLQSLSLWREVISDMYRLWHLAEEDLLDPANPYTLQQTGQGLHRVQKSPKVMKAMRQIVARVQRQLGDRWIGSTIVHLGDHNVPNALMFIDKYVQVPRILGPLVLCLDKIAEMKDAPGMSNL
;
A
#
# COMPACT_ATOMS: atom_id res chain seq x y z
N GLU A 1 14.37 26.47 8.46
CA GLU A 1 13.96 26.16 7.07
C GLU A 1 15.17 25.66 6.32
N GLY A 2 15.04 24.60 5.49
CA GLY A 2 16.18 23.97 4.84
C GLY A 2 16.88 24.90 3.86
N THR A 3 18.08 25.35 4.21
CA THR A 3 18.99 26.09 3.34
C THR A 3 19.40 25.19 2.17
N GLU A 4 19.24 25.68 0.93
CA GLU A 4 19.40 24.96 -0.36
C GLU A 4 18.28 23.98 -0.75
N GLY A 5 17.34 23.73 0.16
CA GLY A 5 15.97 23.30 -0.07
C GLY A 5 15.75 22.04 -0.89
N SER A 6 15.65 20.89 -0.22
CA SER A 6 14.95 19.69 -0.72
C SER A 6 13.50 20.04 -1.06
N ARG A 7 13.30 20.56 -2.28
CA ARG A 7 11.97 20.91 -2.79
C ARG A 7 11.33 19.67 -3.40
N LEU A 8 10.09 19.42 -3.00
CA LEU A 8 9.22 18.52 -3.75
C LEU A 8 9.19 19.03 -5.20
N THR A 9 9.55 18.17 -6.16
CA THR A 9 9.60 18.51 -7.59
C THR A 9 8.22 18.55 -8.24
N HIS A 10 7.16 18.41 -7.45
CA HIS A 10 5.78 18.32 -7.89
C HIS A 10 4.89 19.33 -7.18
N SER A 11 3.74 19.65 -7.80
CA SER A 11 2.76 20.58 -7.24
C SER A 11 2.04 20.00 -6.01
N HIS A 12 1.56 20.87 -5.12
CA HIS A 12 0.74 20.48 -3.97
C HIS A 12 -0.45 19.59 -4.36
N ILE A 13 -1.15 19.92 -5.45
CA ILE A 13 -2.28 19.12 -5.93
C ILE A 13 -1.85 17.71 -6.36
N ARG A 14 -0.64 17.55 -6.91
CA ARG A 14 -0.09 16.24 -7.26
C ARG A 14 0.25 15.44 -6.00
N GLN A 15 0.87 16.08 -4.99
CA GLN A 15 1.15 15.40 -3.72
C GLN A 15 -0.12 14.97 -3.00
N TYR A 16 -1.11 15.87 -2.91
CA TYR A 16 -2.41 15.59 -2.30
C TYR A 16 -3.07 14.37 -2.96
N ASN A 17 -3.17 14.38 -4.29
CA ASN A 17 -3.79 13.26 -5.01
C ASN A 17 -3.01 11.95 -4.84
N PHE A 18 -1.67 11.98 -4.78
CA PHE A 18 -0.85 10.79 -4.52
C PHE A 18 -1.14 10.20 -3.13
N VAL A 19 -1.21 11.05 -2.10
CA VAL A 19 -1.54 10.63 -0.73
C VAL A 19 -2.97 10.08 -0.66
N LEU A 20 -3.94 10.78 -1.23
CA LEU A 20 -5.34 10.36 -1.28
C LEU A 20 -5.51 8.99 -1.95
N GLN A 21 -4.85 8.79 -3.11
CA GLN A 21 -4.86 7.52 -3.83
C GLN A 21 -4.22 6.39 -3.02
N SER A 22 -3.09 6.66 -2.38
CA SER A 22 -2.38 5.68 -1.54
C SER A 22 -3.22 5.25 -0.34
N LEU A 23 -3.79 6.21 0.41
CA LEU A 23 -4.65 5.93 1.57
C LEU A 23 -5.94 5.20 1.16
N SER A 24 -6.55 5.57 0.03
CA SER A 24 -7.74 4.90 -0.48
C SER A 24 -7.43 3.46 -0.90
N LEU A 25 -6.31 3.23 -1.58
CA LEU A 25 -5.87 1.88 -1.94
C LEU A 25 -5.61 1.04 -0.69
N TRP A 26 -4.89 1.59 0.29
CA TRP A 26 -4.60 0.90 1.55
C TRP A 26 -5.86 0.53 2.31
N ARG A 27 -6.86 1.43 2.37
CA ARG A 27 -8.17 1.13 2.94
C ARG A 27 -8.80 -0.09 2.27
N GLU A 28 -8.91 -0.08 0.94
CA GLU A 28 -9.55 -1.17 0.20
C GLU A 28 -8.80 -2.51 0.32
N VAL A 29 -7.47 -2.49 0.36
CA VAL A 29 -6.66 -3.70 0.57
C VAL A 29 -6.88 -4.29 1.96
N ILE A 30 -6.86 -3.45 3.01
CA ILE A 30 -7.09 -3.92 4.38
C ILE A 30 -8.53 -4.42 4.54
N SER A 31 -9.51 -3.74 3.95
CA SER A 31 -10.91 -4.19 3.98
C SER A 31 -11.12 -5.55 3.29
N ASP A 32 -10.33 -5.86 2.25
CA ASP A 32 -10.38 -7.16 1.55
C ASP A 32 -9.35 -8.18 2.08
N MET A 33 -8.67 -7.89 3.21
CA MET A 33 -7.51 -8.67 3.68
C MET A 33 -7.84 -10.13 3.95
N TYR A 34 -9.00 -10.42 4.55
CA TYR A 34 -9.41 -11.81 4.80
C TYR A 34 -9.52 -12.62 3.51
N ARG A 35 -10.09 -12.04 2.45
CA ARG A 35 -10.18 -12.69 1.14
C ARG A 35 -8.80 -12.82 0.50
N LEU A 36 -7.97 -11.79 0.56
CA LEU A 36 -6.61 -11.82 0.02
C LEU A 36 -5.76 -12.89 0.72
N TRP A 37 -5.91 -13.04 2.04
CA TRP A 37 -5.25 -14.09 2.82
C TRP A 37 -5.68 -15.48 2.35
N HIS A 38 -6.98 -15.71 2.24
CA HIS A 38 -7.49 -16.99 1.77
C HIS A 38 -6.97 -17.35 0.36
N LEU A 39 -7.00 -16.39 -0.58
CA LEU A 39 -6.45 -16.60 -1.92
C LEU A 39 -4.94 -16.83 -1.92
N ALA A 40 -4.20 -16.25 -0.97
CA ALA A 40 -2.78 -16.48 -0.80
C ALA A 40 -2.49 -17.92 -0.35
N GLU A 41 -3.29 -18.45 0.56
CA GLU A 41 -3.20 -19.86 0.97
C GLU A 41 -3.52 -20.79 -0.20
N GLU A 42 -4.55 -20.47 -0.99
CA GLU A 42 -4.87 -21.27 -2.16
C GLU A 42 -3.77 -21.22 -3.25
N ASP A 43 -3.12 -20.07 -3.46
CA ASP A 43 -1.97 -19.96 -4.37
C ASP A 43 -0.74 -20.71 -3.82
N LEU A 44 -0.54 -20.69 -2.50
CA LEU A 44 0.58 -21.33 -1.80
C LEU A 44 0.50 -22.86 -1.85
N LEU A 45 -0.71 -23.39 -1.63
CA LEU A 45 -0.99 -24.82 -1.50
C LEU A 45 -1.29 -25.51 -2.83
N ASP A 46 -1.37 -24.77 -3.93
CA ASP A 46 -1.62 -25.34 -5.27
C ASP A 46 -0.43 -26.20 -5.73
N PRO A 47 -0.60 -27.54 -5.88
CA PRO A 47 0.46 -28.42 -6.32
C PRO A 47 0.98 -28.09 -7.73
N ALA A 48 0.18 -27.42 -8.56
CA ALA A 48 0.57 -26.96 -9.88
C ALA A 48 1.37 -25.65 -9.88
N ASN A 49 1.55 -25.03 -8.71
CA ASN A 49 2.25 -23.75 -8.52
C ASN A 49 3.44 -23.88 -7.54
N PRO A 50 4.46 -24.69 -7.86
CA PRO A 50 5.61 -24.85 -6.98
C PRO A 50 6.48 -23.59 -6.96
N TYR A 51 7.28 -23.46 -5.91
CA TYR A 51 8.37 -22.48 -5.86
C TYR A 51 9.43 -22.80 -6.91
N THR A 52 9.91 -21.76 -7.60
CA THR A 52 11.09 -21.83 -8.46
C THR A 52 12.22 -21.02 -7.86
N LEU A 53 13.46 -21.45 -8.10
CA LEU A 53 14.63 -20.70 -7.70
C LEU A 53 14.97 -19.69 -8.81
N GLN A 54 15.00 -18.40 -8.48
CA GLN A 54 15.17 -17.32 -9.46
C GLN A 54 16.15 -16.26 -8.96
N GLN A 55 16.92 -15.68 -9.90
CA GLN A 55 17.76 -14.52 -9.65
C GLN A 55 16.94 -13.23 -9.64
N THR A 56 16.96 -12.54 -8.51
CA THR A 56 16.12 -11.34 -8.26
C THR A 56 16.89 -10.03 -8.33
N GLY A 57 18.18 -10.07 -8.70
CA GLY A 57 19.10 -8.93 -8.60
C GLY A 57 19.66 -8.71 -7.20
N GLN A 58 19.13 -9.39 -6.18
CA GLN A 58 19.65 -9.39 -4.80
C GLN A 58 20.20 -10.76 -4.37
N GLY A 59 20.16 -11.76 -5.26
CA GLY A 59 20.54 -13.14 -4.99
C GLY A 59 19.57 -14.16 -5.58
N LEU A 60 19.82 -15.44 -5.29
CA LEU A 60 18.92 -16.57 -5.59
C LEU A 60 17.80 -16.57 -4.54
N HIS A 61 16.56 -16.33 -4.93
CA HIS A 61 15.40 -16.43 -4.05
C HIS A 61 14.41 -17.47 -4.56
N ARG A 62 13.66 -18.08 -3.63
CA ARG A 62 12.50 -18.91 -3.97
C ARG A 62 11.34 -17.97 -4.29
N VAL A 63 10.84 -18.05 -5.52
CA VAL A 63 9.72 -17.26 -6.02
C VAL A 63 8.56 -18.21 -6.33
N GLN A 64 7.35 -17.82 -5.95
CA GLN A 64 6.13 -18.54 -6.28
C GLN A 64 5.13 -17.56 -6.85
N LYS A 65 4.51 -17.92 -7.98
CA LYS A 65 3.47 -17.06 -8.57
C LYS A 65 2.29 -16.98 -7.62
N SER A 66 1.52 -15.88 -7.68
CA SER A 66 0.29 -15.77 -6.89
C SER A 66 -0.84 -15.26 -7.77
N PRO A 67 -1.30 -16.06 -8.75
CA PRO A 67 -2.24 -15.62 -9.77
C PRO A 67 -3.59 -15.19 -9.19
N LYS A 68 -4.08 -15.85 -8.13
CA LYS A 68 -5.38 -15.52 -7.52
C LYS A 68 -5.31 -14.22 -6.76
N VAL A 69 -4.28 -14.04 -5.93
CA VAL A 69 -4.03 -12.78 -5.21
C VAL A 69 -3.76 -11.63 -6.18
N MET A 70 -2.98 -11.87 -7.24
CA MET A 70 -2.70 -10.89 -8.30
C MET A 70 -4.01 -10.42 -8.96
N LYS A 71 -4.91 -11.35 -9.31
CA LYS A 71 -6.20 -11.03 -9.90
C LYS A 71 -7.06 -10.19 -8.95
N ALA A 72 -7.15 -10.58 -7.68
CA ALA A 72 -7.91 -9.83 -6.68
C ALA A 72 -7.35 -8.42 -6.47
N MET A 73 -6.02 -8.29 -6.34
CA MET A 73 -5.38 -6.98 -6.18
C MET A 73 -5.60 -6.06 -7.39
N ARG A 74 -5.56 -6.59 -8.62
CA ARG A 74 -5.90 -5.81 -9.83
C ARG A 74 -7.34 -5.31 -9.80
N GLN A 75 -8.29 -6.10 -9.29
CA GLN A 75 -9.68 -5.67 -9.13
C GLN A 75 -9.81 -4.54 -8.10
N ILE A 76 -9.05 -4.60 -7.01
CA ILE A 76 -9.00 -3.53 -5.99
C ILE A 76 -8.45 -2.24 -6.60
N VAL A 77 -7.30 -2.30 -7.30
CA VAL A 77 -6.70 -1.14 -7.97
C VAL A 77 -7.69 -0.51 -8.97
N ALA A 78 -8.33 -1.32 -9.81
CA ALA A 78 -9.31 -0.85 -10.78
C ALA A 78 -10.55 -0.22 -10.12
N ARG A 79 -10.97 -0.72 -8.95
CA ARG A 79 -12.07 -0.13 -8.17
C ARG A 79 -11.66 1.25 -7.63
N VAL A 80 -10.49 1.38 -7.03
CA VAL A 80 -9.99 2.65 -6.48
C VAL A 80 -9.78 3.69 -7.59
N GLN A 81 -9.22 3.27 -8.74
CA GLN A 81 -9.06 4.13 -9.92
C GLN A 81 -10.39 4.70 -10.39
N ARG A 82 -11.42 3.86 -10.52
CA ARG A 82 -12.77 4.32 -10.90
C ARG A 82 -13.39 5.28 -9.88
N GLN A 83 -13.10 5.10 -8.59
CA GLN A 83 -13.62 5.98 -7.54
C GLN A 83 -12.94 7.35 -7.52
N LEU A 84 -11.65 7.43 -7.84
CA LEU A 84 -10.85 8.67 -7.71
C LEU A 84 -10.65 9.43 -9.03
N GLY A 85 -11.12 8.89 -10.16
CA GLY A 85 -11.18 9.57 -11.46
C GLY A 85 -9.87 9.59 -12.25
N ASP A 86 -9.84 10.44 -13.28
CA ASP A 86 -8.90 10.35 -14.44
C ASP A 86 -7.43 10.64 -14.15
N ARG A 87 -7.08 11.14 -12.95
CA ARG A 87 -5.69 11.54 -12.62
C ARG A 87 -5.00 10.56 -11.68
N TRP A 88 -4.85 9.31 -12.09
CA TRP A 88 -4.06 8.32 -11.35
C TRP A 88 -2.56 8.67 -11.38
N ILE A 89 -1.95 8.87 -10.21
CA ILE A 89 -0.54 9.20 -10.03
C ILE A 89 0.23 7.99 -9.49
N GLY A 90 -0.42 7.15 -8.67
CA GLY A 90 0.19 5.96 -8.07
C GLY A 90 0.64 4.92 -9.10
N SER A 91 1.40 3.91 -8.65
CA SER A 91 1.74 2.78 -9.52
C SER A 91 0.48 2.00 -9.88
N THR A 92 0.32 1.68 -11.17
CA THR A 92 -0.68 0.71 -11.67
C THR A 92 -0.17 -0.73 -11.60
N ILE A 93 1.13 -0.91 -11.38
CA ILE A 93 1.79 -2.21 -11.40
C ILE A 93 1.67 -2.84 -10.01
N VAL A 94 1.06 -4.02 -9.99
CA VAL A 94 1.05 -4.91 -8.84
C VAL A 94 2.19 -5.90 -9.01
N HIS A 95 3.18 -5.81 -8.12
CA HIS A 95 4.26 -6.79 -8.02
C HIS A 95 3.84 -7.93 -7.10
N LEU A 96 3.84 -9.16 -7.63
CA LEU A 96 3.46 -10.34 -6.87
C LEU A 96 3.91 -11.63 -7.57
N GLY A 97 4.61 -12.47 -6.83
CA GLY A 97 5.25 -13.67 -7.36
C GLY A 97 6.34 -13.34 -8.38
N ASP A 98 7.09 -12.26 -8.14
CA ASP A 98 8.15 -11.76 -8.99
C ASP A 98 9.40 -11.40 -8.17
N HIS A 99 10.39 -10.76 -8.81
CA HIS A 99 11.64 -10.38 -8.17
C HIS A 99 11.49 -9.31 -7.07
N ASN A 100 10.41 -8.52 -7.06
CA ASN A 100 10.15 -7.48 -6.06
C ASN A 100 9.29 -8.01 -4.90
N VAL A 101 8.41 -8.97 -5.18
CA VAL A 101 7.52 -9.61 -4.19
C VAL A 101 7.50 -11.12 -4.45
N PRO A 102 8.39 -11.90 -3.81
CA PRO A 102 8.63 -13.29 -4.18
C PRO A 102 7.44 -14.25 -4.01
N ASN A 103 6.50 -13.94 -3.12
CA ASN A 103 5.33 -14.78 -2.86
C ASN A 103 4.19 -13.97 -2.19
N ALA A 104 3.03 -14.60 -2.06
CA ALA A 104 1.84 -13.97 -1.48
C ALA A 104 1.98 -13.62 0.02
N LEU A 105 2.80 -14.35 0.79
CA LEU A 105 3.01 -14.06 2.20
C LEU A 105 3.75 -12.73 2.40
N MET A 106 4.80 -12.50 1.61
CA MET A 106 5.53 -11.21 1.60
C MET A 106 4.62 -10.05 1.18
N PHE A 107 3.60 -10.31 0.37
CA PHE A 107 2.60 -9.31 0.02
C PHE A 107 1.69 -8.99 1.20
N ILE A 108 1.14 -10.00 1.87
CA ILE A 108 0.28 -9.82 3.05
C ILE A 108 1.03 -9.03 4.12
N ASP A 109 2.25 -9.43 4.43
CA ASP A 109 3.08 -8.78 5.46
C ASP A 109 3.24 -7.28 5.20
N LYS A 110 3.51 -6.88 3.95
CA LYS A 110 3.63 -5.45 3.56
C LYS A 110 2.40 -4.63 3.93
N TYR A 111 1.19 -5.17 3.71
CA TYR A 111 -0.05 -4.43 3.97
C TYR A 111 -0.51 -4.53 5.42
N VAL A 112 -0.13 -5.58 6.15
CA VAL A 112 -0.34 -5.67 7.60
C VAL A 112 0.46 -4.59 8.36
N GLN A 113 1.53 -4.03 7.78
CA GLN A 113 2.26 -2.90 8.37
C GLN A 113 1.52 -1.56 8.29
N VAL A 114 0.51 -1.41 7.41
CA VAL A 114 -0.14 -0.11 7.19
C VAL A 114 -0.75 0.50 8.46
N PRO A 115 -1.50 -0.22 9.31
CA PRO A 115 -2.00 0.32 10.57
C PRO A 115 -0.88 0.84 11.48
N ARG A 116 0.28 0.18 11.48
CA ARG A 116 1.44 0.60 12.27
C ARG A 116 2.05 1.90 11.73
N ILE A 117 2.07 2.07 10.41
CA ILE A 117 2.54 3.31 9.75
C ILE A 117 1.58 4.48 10.04
N LEU A 118 0.27 4.24 9.97
CA LEU A 118 -0.75 5.28 10.11
C LEU A 118 -1.12 5.60 11.57
N GLY A 119 -0.91 4.66 12.50
CA GLY A 119 -1.29 4.82 13.91
C GLY A 119 -0.80 6.12 14.56
N PRO A 120 0.49 6.47 14.44
CA PRO A 120 1.00 7.73 14.97
C PRO A 120 0.36 8.98 14.35
N LEU A 121 0.00 8.93 13.06
CA LEU A 121 -0.65 10.06 12.37
C LEU A 121 -2.08 10.24 12.86
N VAL A 122 -2.84 9.16 13.02
CA VAL A 122 -4.20 9.21 13.57
C VAL A 122 -4.18 9.77 14.99
N LEU A 123 -3.28 9.26 15.84
CA LEU A 123 -3.11 9.76 17.21
C LEU A 123 -2.78 11.26 17.24
N CYS A 124 -1.90 11.71 16.34
CA CYS A 124 -1.56 13.13 16.22
C CYS A 124 -2.79 13.98 15.85
N LEU A 125 -3.59 13.53 14.87
CA LEU A 125 -4.81 14.22 14.44
C LEU A 125 -5.84 14.29 15.57
N ASP A 126 -6.01 13.21 16.32
CA ASP A 126 -6.91 13.17 17.49
C ASP A 126 -6.47 14.19 18.55
N LYS A 127 -5.17 14.29 18.82
CA LYS A 127 -4.63 15.27 19.78
C LYS A 127 -4.71 16.71 19.29
N ILE A 128 -4.57 16.97 17.99
CA ILE A 128 -4.78 18.31 17.43
C ILE A 128 -6.23 18.76 17.66
N ALA A 129 -7.20 17.87 17.54
CA ALA A 129 -8.60 18.20 17.81
C ALA A 129 -8.82 18.59 19.29
N GLU A 130 -8.19 17.89 20.23
CA GLU A 130 -8.22 18.22 21.67
C GLU A 130 -7.51 19.55 22.00
N MET A 131 -6.45 19.89 21.24
CA MET A 131 -5.66 21.11 21.43
C MET A 131 -6.45 22.40 21.12
N LYS A 132 -7.49 22.33 20.28
CA LYS A 132 -8.32 23.50 19.96
C LYS A 132 -8.96 24.13 21.20
N ASP A 133 -9.28 23.32 22.22
CA ASP A 133 -9.94 23.78 23.44
C ASP A 133 -8.94 24.11 24.57
N ALA A 134 -7.63 24.01 24.31
CA ALA A 134 -6.61 24.27 25.32
C ALA A 134 -6.36 25.79 25.52
N PRO A 135 -6.12 26.24 26.77
CA PRO A 135 -5.83 27.64 27.04
C PRO A 135 -4.57 28.10 26.30
N GLY A 136 -4.67 29.16 25.50
CA GLY A 136 -3.55 29.75 24.74
C GLY A 136 -3.49 29.39 23.25
N MET A 137 -4.37 28.52 22.75
CA MET A 137 -4.46 28.16 21.32
C MET A 137 -5.64 28.78 20.56
N SER A 138 -6.38 29.70 21.19
CA SER A 138 -7.54 30.39 20.59
C SER A 138 -7.23 31.30 19.39
N ASN A 139 -5.96 31.47 19.02
CA ASN A 139 -5.49 32.31 17.91
C ASN A 139 -4.86 31.52 16.74
N LEU A 140 -4.92 30.18 16.78
CA LEU A 140 -4.60 29.29 15.64
C LEU A 140 -5.90 28.88 14.93
#